data_AF-A0A8J6K453-F1
#
_entry.id   AF-A0A8J6K453-F1
#
_cell.length_a   1.000
_cell.length_b   1.000
_cell.length_c   1.000
_cell.angle_alpha   90.00
_cell.angle_beta   90.00
_cell.angle_gamma   90.00
#
_symmetry.space_group_name_H-M   'P 1'
#
loop_
_entity.id
_entity.type
_entity.pdbx_description
1 polymer ?
#
loop_
_entity_poly.entity_id
_entity_poly.type
_entity_poly.pdbx_seq_one_letter_code
_entity_poly.pdbx_strand_id
1 'polypeptide(L)'
;KRKRSNAYNQGELDALEYHKKISSLILEGSQLLIQEGFKKGLLHSPSGAEEGKCKIVSEVCADRSNLADLCDMTKDMPCVSFPEYAVKVLDTGNTLSQDGDYLAHVTENASDYPQILHLMGEKYLLPPRSSFLLSDISCMDPLLHCKYNSLSPLEIKQLPIPDLAAPDCLVITWVTNRQKHLRFVKEELYPHWSIRSLAEWHWVKVTQSGEFVFPIDSVHKKPYEILILGRLISSDNSTARELETVLPPIPEHKVIVSVPSSLHSHKPPLSGHGALSEL
;
A
#
# COMPACT_ATOMS: atom_id res chain seq x y z
N LYS A 1 36.79 -4.95 28.76
CA LYS A 1 35.71 -4.48 27.85
C LYS A 1 36.09 -4.85 26.41
N ARG A 2 35.53 -5.93 25.83
CA ARG A 2 35.79 -6.31 24.44
C ARG A 2 35.14 -5.29 23.51
N LYS A 3 35.92 -4.60 22.66
CA LYS A 3 35.41 -3.84 21.50
C LYS A 3 34.61 -4.83 20.64
N ARG A 4 33.29 -4.68 20.55
CA ARG A 4 32.49 -5.40 19.56
C ARG A 4 33.03 -4.98 18.19
N SER A 5 33.45 -5.97 17.41
CA SER A 5 33.84 -5.77 16.01
C SER A 5 32.68 -5.13 15.25
N ASN A 6 32.91 -3.96 14.65
CA ASN A 6 31.99 -3.23 13.77
C ASN A 6 31.86 -3.92 12.40
N ALA A 7 31.74 -5.25 12.37
CA ALA A 7 31.46 -5.96 11.13
C ALA A 7 29.95 -5.89 10.88
N TYR A 8 29.56 -5.42 9.69
CA TYR A 8 28.17 -5.48 9.24
C TYR A 8 27.66 -6.92 9.31
N ASN A 9 26.42 -7.10 9.76
CA ASN A 9 25.77 -8.40 9.65
C ASN A 9 25.32 -8.65 8.20
N GLN A 10 25.00 -9.89 7.85
CA GLN A 10 24.62 -10.25 6.48
C GLN A 10 23.44 -9.43 5.96
N GLY A 11 22.43 -9.15 6.80
CA GLY A 11 21.28 -8.33 6.39
C GLY A 11 21.63 -6.87 6.10
N GLU A 12 22.65 -6.32 6.76
CA GLU A 12 23.19 -4.98 6.47
C GLU A 12 23.98 -4.97 5.16
N LEU A 13 24.77 -6.02 4.90
CA LEU A 13 25.49 -6.19 3.62
C LEU A 13 24.52 -6.32 2.45
N ASP A 14 23.49 -7.16 2.59
CA ASP A 14 22.43 -7.34 1.59
C ASP A 14 21.73 -5.99 1.32
N ALA A 15 21.45 -5.21 2.37
CA ALA A 15 20.78 -3.91 2.24
C ALA A 15 21.67 -2.88 1.52
N LEU A 16 22.98 -2.88 1.80
CA LEU A 16 23.95 -2.04 1.10
C LEU A 16 24.07 -2.44 -0.37
N GLU A 17 24.10 -3.74 -0.67
CA GLU A 17 24.16 -4.24 -2.05
C GLU A 17 22.90 -3.85 -2.82
N TYR A 18 21.71 -4.06 -2.25
CA TYR A 18 20.45 -3.64 -2.85
C TYR A 18 20.43 -2.13 -3.08
N HIS A 19 20.81 -1.34 -2.07
CA HIS A 19 20.83 0.12 -2.19
C HIS A 19 21.75 0.60 -3.32
N LYS A 20 22.93 0.01 -3.47
CA LYS A 20 23.86 0.34 -4.58
C LYS A 20 23.26 0.11 -5.96
N LYS A 21 22.33 -0.84 -6.10
CA LYS A 21 21.67 -1.13 -7.38
C LYS A 21 20.66 -0.06 -7.78
N ILE A 22 20.03 0.60 -6.78
CA ILE A 22 18.91 1.51 -7.02
C ILE A 22 19.21 2.98 -6.70
N SER A 23 20.33 3.30 -6.03
CA SER A 23 20.59 4.64 -5.50
C SER A 23 20.65 5.72 -6.58
N SER A 24 21.21 5.42 -7.75
CA SER A 24 21.22 6.34 -8.90
C SER A 24 19.81 6.62 -9.39
N LEU A 25 19.00 5.57 -9.58
CA LEU A 25 17.60 5.68 -10.00
C LEU A 25 16.77 6.51 -9.01
N ILE A 26 16.99 6.32 -7.71
CA ILE A 26 16.35 7.12 -6.66
C ILE A 26 16.77 8.59 -6.75
N LEU A 27 18.07 8.86 -6.90
CA LEU A 27 18.57 10.24 -6.98
C LEU A 27 18.02 10.96 -8.20
N GLU A 28 18.17 10.36 -9.38
CA GLU A 28 17.75 10.94 -10.65
C GLU A 28 16.23 11.14 -10.70
N GLY A 29 15.46 10.10 -10.39
CA GLY A 29 14.00 10.15 -10.43
C GLY A 29 13.42 11.10 -9.38
N SER A 30 14.00 11.15 -8.18
CA SER A 30 13.51 12.09 -7.16
C SER A 30 13.86 13.54 -7.48
N GLN A 31 15.02 13.82 -8.07
CA GLN A 31 15.44 15.17 -8.41
C GLN A 31 14.47 15.85 -9.38
N LEU A 32 14.05 15.15 -10.43
CA LEU A 32 13.08 15.66 -11.41
C LEU A 32 11.72 15.96 -10.75
N LEU A 33 11.24 15.03 -9.94
CA LEU A 33 9.97 15.19 -9.22
C LEU A 33 10.02 16.32 -8.19
N ILE A 34 11.11 16.48 -7.45
CA ILE A 34 11.28 17.58 -6.49
C ILE A 34 11.28 18.93 -7.21
N GLN A 35 12.00 19.05 -8.34
CA GLN A 35 12.00 20.27 -9.15
C GLN A 35 10.59 20.62 -9.63
N GLU A 36 9.83 19.63 -10.11
CA GLU A 36 8.46 19.84 -10.54
C GLU A 36 7.53 20.19 -9.36
N GLY A 37 7.80 19.62 -8.18
CA GLY A 37 7.11 19.96 -6.94
C GLY A 37 7.28 21.42 -6.54
N PHE A 38 8.48 22.00 -6.69
CA PHE A 38 8.69 23.43 -6.49
C PHE A 38 7.94 24.27 -7.53
N LYS A 39 8.02 23.92 -8.81
CA LYS A 39 7.31 24.65 -9.88
C LYS A 39 5.80 24.68 -9.68
N LYS A 40 5.22 23.58 -9.19
CA LYS A 40 3.79 23.44 -8.91
C LYS A 40 3.38 23.97 -7.53
N GLY A 41 4.31 24.50 -6.73
CA GLY A 41 4.04 25.04 -5.39
C GLY A 41 3.69 23.97 -4.34
N LEU A 42 3.99 22.70 -4.62
CA LEU A 42 3.79 21.58 -3.69
C LEU A 42 4.93 21.46 -2.67
N LEU A 43 6.09 22.08 -2.95
CA LEU A 43 7.26 22.18 -2.09
C LEU A 43 7.66 23.66 -1.91
N HIS A 44 8.32 23.98 -0.80
CA HIS A 44 8.69 25.35 -0.41
C HIS A 44 10.19 25.60 -0.56
N SER A 45 10.58 26.60 -1.35
CA SER A 45 12.00 26.94 -1.50
C SER A 45 12.60 27.47 -0.17
N PRO A 46 13.86 27.11 0.15
CA PRO A 46 14.48 27.49 1.42
C PRO A 46 14.92 28.97 1.57
N SER A 47 14.74 29.84 0.56
CA SER A 47 15.15 31.25 0.63
C SER A 47 14.03 32.14 1.22
N GLY A 48 14.30 32.75 2.38
CA GLY A 48 13.31 33.40 3.25
C GLY A 48 12.87 34.82 2.93
N ALA A 49 11.86 35.24 3.73
CA ALA A 49 11.31 36.58 3.97
C ALA A 49 10.79 37.39 2.77
N GLU A 50 9.47 37.38 2.54
CA GLU A 50 8.58 38.44 3.04
C GLU A 50 7.09 38.12 2.82
N GLU A 51 6.29 38.80 3.63
CA GLU A 51 4.86 38.68 3.82
C GLU A 51 4.05 39.02 2.55
N GLY A 52 3.17 38.11 2.19
CA GLY A 52 2.07 38.40 1.29
C GLY A 52 1.06 37.28 1.47
N LYS A 53 -0.13 37.62 1.99
CA LYS A 53 -1.25 36.70 2.22
C LYS A 53 -1.57 35.91 0.95
N CYS A 54 -0.88 34.81 0.71
CA CYS A 54 -1.46 33.73 -0.05
C CYS A 54 -2.17 32.89 0.99
N LYS A 55 -3.46 33.17 1.17
CA LYS A 55 -4.42 32.13 1.55
C LYS A 55 -4.27 31.05 0.49
N ILE A 56 -3.28 30.18 0.63
CA ILE A 56 -3.36 28.87 0.04
C ILE A 56 -4.51 28.26 0.81
N VAL A 57 -5.67 28.31 0.16
CA VAL A 57 -6.83 27.54 0.55
C VAL A 57 -6.27 26.15 0.80
N SER A 58 -6.25 25.76 2.07
CA SER A 58 -6.07 24.39 2.52
C SER A 58 -7.30 23.60 2.07
N GLU A 59 -7.53 23.59 0.76
CA GLU A 59 -8.39 22.68 0.02
C GLU A 59 -7.54 21.55 -0.56
N VAL A 60 -6.35 21.29 0.01
CA VAL A 60 -5.90 19.90 0.08
C VAL A 60 -6.87 19.27 1.05
N CYS A 61 -7.94 18.71 0.49
CA CYS A 61 -9.02 18.04 1.17
C CYS A 61 -8.41 17.28 2.36
N ALA A 62 -8.64 17.80 3.56
CA ALA A 62 -8.55 17.02 4.79
C ALA A 62 -9.75 16.08 4.83
N ASP A 63 -10.03 15.42 3.70
CA ASP A 63 -10.98 14.33 3.60
C ASP A 63 -10.25 13.13 4.19
N ARG A 64 -10.17 13.13 5.52
CA ARG A 64 -9.76 11.95 6.25
C ARG A 64 -10.76 10.89 5.85
N SER A 65 -10.29 9.86 5.18
CA SER A 65 -11.06 8.63 5.03
C SER A 65 -11.31 8.10 6.44
N ASN A 66 -12.54 8.31 6.96
CA ASN A 66 -13.00 7.78 8.25
C ASN A 66 -13.05 6.24 8.25
N LEU A 67 -12.73 5.59 7.12
CA LEU A 67 -12.66 4.15 6.98
C LEU A 67 -11.59 3.53 7.90
N ALA A 68 -10.48 4.23 8.14
CA ALA A 68 -9.46 3.77 9.06
C ALA A 68 -9.98 3.71 10.50
N ASP A 69 -10.69 4.76 10.94
CA ASP A 69 -11.33 4.80 12.26
C ASP A 69 -12.42 3.72 12.37
N LEU A 70 -13.16 3.47 11.29
CA LEU A 70 -14.17 2.41 11.22
C LEU A 70 -13.55 1.01 11.32
N CYS A 71 -12.41 0.76 10.67
CA CYS A 71 -11.66 -0.49 10.85
C CYS A 71 -11.14 -0.64 12.28
N ASP A 72 -10.67 0.44 12.91
CA ASP A 72 -10.18 0.39 14.30
C ASP A 72 -11.26 -0.06 15.29
N MET A 73 -12.54 0.24 15.04
CA MET A 73 -13.66 -0.22 15.86
C MET A 73 -13.77 -1.76 15.95
N THR A 74 -13.19 -2.52 15.00
CA THR A 74 -13.21 -3.99 15.09
C THR A 74 -12.42 -4.53 16.28
N LYS A 75 -11.47 -3.75 16.81
CA LYS A 75 -10.66 -4.14 17.98
C LYS A 75 -11.51 -4.34 19.23
N ASP A 76 -12.59 -3.57 19.35
CA ASP A 76 -13.49 -3.59 20.50
C ASP A 76 -14.64 -4.60 20.34
N MET A 77 -14.75 -5.22 19.17
CA MET A 77 -15.80 -6.22 18.90
C MET A 77 -15.48 -7.54 19.62
N PRO A 78 -16.47 -8.16 20.30
CA PRO A 78 -16.28 -9.41 21.01
C PRO A 78 -15.80 -10.51 20.05
N CYS A 79 -14.87 -11.34 20.52
CA CYS A 79 -14.41 -12.52 19.77
C CYS A 79 -15.55 -13.53 19.69
N VAL A 80 -16.42 -13.40 18.69
CA VAL A 80 -17.41 -14.42 18.40
C VAL A 80 -16.69 -15.50 17.61
N SER A 81 -16.76 -16.75 18.05
CA SER A 81 -16.38 -17.89 17.21
C SER A 81 -17.35 -17.90 16.03
N PHE A 82 -16.97 -17.24 14.94
CA PHE A 82 -17.79 -17.21 13.74
C PHE A 82 -17.76 -18.61 13.11
N PRO A 83 -18.91 -19.15 12.68
CA PRO A 83 -18.88 -20.26 11.73
C PRO A 83 -18.15 -19.79 10.46
N GLU A 84 -17.55 -20.75 9.76
CA GLU A 84 -16.84 -20.57 8.47
C GLU A 84 -17.37 -19.40 7.65
N TYR A 85 -16.48 -18.46 7.30
CA TYR A 85 -16.67 -17.42 6.28
C TYR A 85 -18.11 -16.90 6.16
N ALA A 86 -18.61 -16.19 7.18
CA ALA A 86 -19.91 -15.54 7.09
C ALA A 86 -19.84 -14.39 6.06
N VAL A 87 -20.03 -14.73 4.79
CA VAL A 87 -20.13 -13.80 3.66
C VAL A 87 -21.51 -13.14 3.69
N LYS A 88 -21.55 -11.81 3.70
CA LYS A 88 -22.77 -11.03 3.59
C LYS A 88 -22.95 -10.55 2.14
N VAL A 89 -23.92 -11.13 1.44
CA VAL A 89 -24.23 -10.75 0.05
C VAL A 89 -25.17 -9.54 0.04
N LEU A 90 -24.77 -8.48 -0.67
CA LEU A 90 -25.59 -7.31 -0.92
C LEU A 90 -26.50 -7.56 -2.13
N ASP A 91 -27.78 -7.80 -1.89
CA ASP A 91 -28.81 -7.85 -2.93
C ASP A 91 -29.52 -6.51 -3.08
N THR A 92 -30.17 -6.33 -4.24
CA THR A 92 -30.98 -5.19 -4.70
C THR A 92 -32.11 -4.84 -3.71
N GLY A 93 -31.76 -4.17 -2.62
CA GLY A 93 -32.70 -3.74 -1.57
C GLY A 93 -32.23 -3.96 -0.13
N ASN A 94 -31.15 -4.73 0.10
CA ASN A 94 -30.57 -4.97 1.41
C ASN A 94 -29.32 -4.11 1.61
N THR A 95 -29.51 -2.81 1.83
CA THR A 95 -28.47 -2.00 2.47
C THR A 95 -28.48 -2.33 3.97
N LEU A 96 -27.35 -2.73 4.55
CA LEU A 96 -27.28 -2.98 5.99
C LEU A 96 -27.58 -1.67 6.72
N SER A 97 -28.28 -1.79 7.84
CA SER A 97 -28.90 -0.65 8.51
C SER A 97 -27.89 0.13 9.35
N GLN A 98 -26.76 -0.47 9.72
CA GLN A 98 -25.70 0.15 10.52
C GLN A 98 -24.31 -0.18 9.98
N ASP A 99 -23.40 0.80 10.08
CA ASP A 99 -22.01 0.66 9.61
C ASP A 99 -21.27 -0.51 10.30
N GLY A 100 -21.62 -0.81 11.55
CA GLY A 100 -21.08 -1.93 12.31
C GLY A 100 -21.41 -3.32 11.72
N ASP A 101 -22.44 -3.42 10.87
CA ASP A 101 -22.82 -4.69 10.25
C ASP A 101 -21.82 -5.14 9.18
N TYR A 102 -21.01 -4.22 8.65
CA TYR A 102 -19.97 -4.50 7.66
C TYR A 102 -18.64 -4.93 8.30
N LEU A 103 -18.47 -4.67 9.60
CA LEU A 103 -17.22 -4.92 10.31
C LEU A 103 -16.97 -6.39 10.54
N ALA A 104 -15.71 -6.82 10.36
CA ALA A 104 -15.26 -8.19 10.59
C ALA A 104 -16.05 -9.26 9.80
N HIS A 105 -16.62 -8.88 8.65
CA HIS A 105 -17.30 -9.79 7.72
C HIS A 105 -16.85 -9.53 6.29
N VAL A 106 -16.73 -10.60 5.49
CA VAL A 106 -16.58 -10.46 4.05
C VAL A 106 -17.94 -10.04 3.49
N THR A 107 -17.99 -8.90 2.83
CA THR A 107 -19.19 -8.40 2.16
C THR A 107 -19.00 -8.52 0.66
N GLU A 108 -20.01 -9.02 -0.03
CA GLU A 108 -19.96 -9.30 -1.47
C GLU A 108 -21.03 -8.50 -2.22
N ASN A 109 -20.61 -7.75 -3.24
CA ASN A 109 -21.48 -7.29 -4.32
C ASN A 109 -21.50 -8.36 -5.42
N ALA A 110 -22.45 -9.28 -5.34
CA ALA A 110 -22.62 -10.35 -6.33
C ALA A 110 -23.29 -9.88 -7.64
N SER A 111 -23.70 -8.61 -7.72
CA SER A 111 -24.42 -8.07 -8.87
C SER A 111 -23.50 -7.68 -10.03
N ASP A 112 -24.09 -7.55 -11.23
CA ASP A 112 -23.42 -7.12 -12.46
C ASP A 112 -23.25 -5.59 -12.58
N TYR A 113 -23.67 -4.83 -11.57
CA TYR A 113 -23.61 -3.38 -11.57
C TYR A 113 -22.97 -2.86 -10.27
N PRO A 114 -22.40 -1.64 -10.28
CA PRO A 114 -21.81 -1.09 -9.07
C PRO A 114 -22.90 -0.76 -8.05
N GLN A 115 -22.60 -1.01 -6.78
CA GLN A 115 -23.47 -0.65 -5.66
C GLN A 115 -22.88 0.53 -4.90
N ILE A 116 -23.73 1.39 -4.33
CA ILE A 116 -23.30 2.49 -3.47
C ILE A 116 -23.57 2.09 -2.02
N LEU A 117 -22.52 2.08 -1.22
CA LEU A 117 -22.58 1.89 0.21
C LEU A 117 -22.41 3.22 0.92
N HIS A 118 -23.16 3.40 2.00
CA HIS A 118 -23.01 4.54 2.89
C HIS A 118 -22.28 4.06 4.15
N LEU A 119 -21.07 4.58 4.40
CA LEU A 119 -20.31 4.32 5.63
C LEU A 119 -19.86 5.65 6.22
N MET A 120 -20.10 5.87 7.51
CA MET A 120 -19.67 7.08 8.24
C MET A 120 -20.09 8.39 7.55
N GLY A 121 -21.28 8.40 6.94
CA GLY A 121 -21.82 9.56 6.21
C GLY A 121 -21.31 9.72 4.77
N GLU A 122 -20.31 8.93 4.37
CA GLU A 122 -19.69 8.99 3.05
C GLU A 122 -20.20 7.88 2.11
N LYS A 123 -20.14 8.15 0.80
CA LYS A 123 -20.56 7.20 -0.24
C LYS A 123 -19.36 6.46 -0.81
N TYR A 124 -19.37 5.14 -0.70
CA TYR A 124 -18.38 4.24 -1.26
C TYR A 124 -18.98 3.48 -2.44
N LEU A 125 -18.24 3.45 -3.56
CA LEU A 125 -18.63 2.68 -4.74
C LEU A 125 -18.05 1.28 -4.64
N LEU A 126 -18.91 0.26 -4.69
CA LEU A 126 -18.52 -1.13 -4.76
C LEU A 126 -18.60 -1.62 -6.20
N PRO A 127 -17.48 -2.09 -6.77
CA PRO A 127 -17.50 -2.65 -8.11
C PRO A 127 -18.47 -3.84 -8.23
N PRO A 128 -19.03 -4.10 -9.42
CA PRO A 128 -19.71 -5.35 -9.72
C PRO A 128 -18.84 -6.56 -9.36
N ARG A 129 -19.47 -7.67 -8.95
CA ARG A 129 -18.80 -8.96 -8.68
C ARG A 129 -17.55 -8.83 -7.82
N SER A 130 -17.65 -8.10 -6.72
CA SER A 130 -16.52 -7.82 -5.84
C SER A 130 -16.82 -8.20 -4.40
N SER A 131 -15.78 -8.59 -3.68
CA SER A 131 -15.85 -8.89 -2.26
C SER A 131 -14.83 -8.03 -1.50
N PHE A 132 -15.19 -7.56 -0.32
CA PHE A 132 -14.33 -6.75 0.53
C PHE A 132 -14.51 -7.12 2.00
N LEU A 133 -13.46 -6.92 2.79
CA LEU A 133 -13.48 -7.10 4.24
C LEU A 133 -13.13 -5.76 4.88
N LEU A 134 -14.04 -5.28 5.73
CA LEU A 134 -13.80 -4.08 6.54
C LEU A 134 -13.39 -4.50 7.95
N SER A 135 -12.07 -4.53 8.21
CA SER A 135 -11.53 -4.96 9.50
C SER A 135 -10.14 -4.39 9.74
N ASP A 136 -9.77 -4.21 11.00
CA ASP A 136 -8.37 -4.02 11.38
C ASP A 136 -7.56 -5.31 11.15
N ILE A 137 -6.27 -5.16 10.86
CA ILE A 137 -5.36 -6.29 10.63
C ILE A 137 -5.24 -7.24 11.84
N SER A 138 -5.52 -6.74 13.06
CA SER A 138 -5.54 -7.53 14.29
C SER A 138 -6.82 -8.36 14.44
N CYS A 139 -7.81 -8.12 13.59
CA CYS A 139 -9.13 -8.75 13.57
C CYS A 139 -9.36 -9.46 12.23
N MET A 140 -8.35 -10.19 11.76
CA MET A 140 -8.39 -10.97 10.51
C MET A 140 -8.94 -12.39 10.70
N ASP A 141 -9.64 -12.64 11.82
CA ASP A 141 -10.31 -13.92 12.08
C ASP A 141 -11.13 -14.45 10.88
N PRO A 142 -11.86 -13.61 10.10
CA PRO A 142 -12.59 -14.09 8.92
C PRO A 142 -11.73 -14.74 7.84
N LEU A 143 -10.41 -14.47 7.80
CA LEU A 143 -9.50 -15.02 6.81
C LEU A 143 -8.45 -15.96 7.42
N LEU A 144 -8.03 -15.71 8.67
CA LEU A 144 -6.87 -16.37 9.28
C LEU A 144 -7.18 -17.11 10.58
N HIS A 145 -8.39 -16.96 11.14
CA HIS A 145 -8.75 -17.49 12.46
C HIS A 145 -7.71 -17.12 13.55
N CYS A 146 -7.10 -15.92 13.46
CA CYS A 146 -6.08 -15.46 14.39
C CYS A 146 -6.26 -13.98 14.81
N LYS A 147 -5.94 -13.68 16.08
CA LYS A 147 -5.87 -12.33 16.64
C LYS A 147 -4.46 -11.97 17.08
N TYR A 148 -3.77 -11.12 16.32
CA TYR A 148 -2.46 -10.58 16.68
C TYR A 148 -2.29 -9.15 16.14
N ASN A 149 -1.60 -8.29 16.90
CA ASN A 149 -1.27 -6.91 16.48
C ASN A 149 -0.37 -6.82 15.23
N SER A 150 0.21 -7.95 14.80
CA SER A 150 1.01 -8.08 13.60
C SER A 150 1.04 -9.54 13.13
N LEU A 151 1.04 -9.78 11.82
CA LEU A 151 1.15 -11.12 11.24
C LEU A 151 2.62 -11.50 10.99
N SER A 152 2.97 -12.73 11.35
CA SER A 152 4.24 -13.36 10.99
C SER A 152 4.27 -13.73 9.50
N PRO A 153 5.45 -13.97 8.90
CA PRO A 153 5.54 -14.42 7.51
C PRO A 153 4.70 -15.68 7.20
N LEU A 154 4.60 -16.61 8.17
CA LEU A 154 3.80 -17.82 7.99
C LEU A 154 2.29 -17.51 7.95
N GLU A 155 1.81 -16.65 8.85
CA GLU A 155 0.40 -16.23 8.89
C GLU A 155 0.02 -15.39 7.68
N ILE A 156 0.92 -14.53 7.19
CA ILE A 156 0.70 -13.79 5.94
C ILE A 156 0.48 -14.78 4.79
N LYS A 157 1.32 -15.83 4.66
CA LYS A 157 1.16 -16.84 3.59
C LYS A 157 -0.20 -17.55 3.64
N GLN A 158 -0.78 -17.72 4.82
CA GLN A 158 -2.07 -18.37 5.00
C GLN A 158 -3.26 -17.54 4.50
N LEU A 159 -3.07 -16.26 4.18
CA LEU A 159 -4.14 -15.47 3.55
C LEU A 159 -4.53 -16.13 2.22
N PRO A 160 -5.83 -16.40 1.98
CA PRO A 160 -6.31 -17.08 0.77
C PRO A 160 -6.39 -16.11 -0.41
N ILE A 161 -5.32 -15.35 -0.67
CA ILE A 161 -5.27 -14.36 -1.75
C ILE A 161 -5.63 -14.96 -3.12
N PRO A 162 -5.17 -16.18 -3.50
CA PRO A 162 -5.57 -16.78 -4.77
C PRO A 162 -7.08 -17.04 -4.89
N ASP A 163 -7.75 -17.36 -3.79
CA ASP A 163 -9.20 -17.63 -3.78
C ASP A 163 -10.03 -16.34 -3.77
N LEU A 164 -9.46 -15.24 -3.24
CA LEU A 164 -10.10 -13.93 -3.16
C LEU A 164 -9.85 -13.06 -4.40
N ALA A 165 -8.79 -13.31 -5.14
CA ALA A 165 -8.36 -12.48 -6.25
C ALA A 165 -9.13 -12.81 -7.54
N ALA A 166 -9.57 -11.77 -8.24
CA ALA A 166 -10.10 -11.93 -9.59
C ALA A 166 -9.01 -12.45 -10.56
N PRO A 167 -9.39 -13.06 -11.70
CA PRO A 167 -8.44 -13.40 -12.75
C PRO A 167 -7.56 -12.20 -13.13
N ASP A 168 -6.27 -12.43 -13.30
CA ASP A 168 -5.26 -11.41 -13.64
C ASP A 168 -5.16 -10.23 -12.66
N CYS A 169 -5.63 -10.40 -11.42
CA CYS A 169 -5.57 -9.39 -10.36
C CYS A 169 -4.14 -8.91 -10.11
N LEU A 170 -4.00 -7.58 -9.96
CA LEU A 170 -2.75 -6.95 -9.51
C LEU A 170 -2.69 -6.95 -7.98
N VAL A 171 -1.64 -7.54 -7.44
CA VAL A 171 -1.31 -7.54 -6.02
C VAL A 171 -0.15 -6.59 -5.78
N ILE A 172 -0.32 -5.67 -4.84
CA ILE A 172 0.68 -4.66 -4.51
C ILE A 172 1.08 -4.82 -3.04
N THR A 173 2.37 -4.88 -2.76
CA THR A 173 2.89 -5.09 -1.40
C THR A 173 3.91 -4.02 -1.03
N TRP A 174 3.59 -3.22 -0.02
CA TRP A 174 4.55 -2.30 0.61
C TRP A 174 5.53 -3.08 1.48
N VAL A 175 6.82 -2.85 1.26
CA VAL A 175 7.90 -3.53 1.96
C VAL A 175 8.86 -2.50 2.56
N THR A 176 9.17 -2.66 3.84
CA THR A 176 10.21 -1.87 4.51
C THR A 176 11.58 -2.12 3.85
N ASN A 177 12.57 -1.27 4.11
CA ASN A 177 13.93 -1.44 3.57
C ASN A 177 14.70 -2.68 4.09
N ARG A 178 14.06 -3.55 4.89
CA ARG A 178 14.68 -4.77 5.41
C ARG A 178 14.67 -5.86 4.34
N GLN A 179 15.85 -6.24 3.86
CA GLN A 179 16.02 -7.23 2.78
C GLN A 179 15.38 -8.59 3.05
N LYS A 180 15.32 -9.01 4.32
CA LYS A 180 14.61 -10.25 4.68
C LYS A 180 13.12 -10.23 4.28
N HIS A 181 12.46 -9.07 4.36
CA HIS A 181 11.06 -8.94 3.99
C HIS A 181 10.89 -8.85 2.48
N LEU A 182 11.82 -8.17 1.79
CA LEU A 182 11.85 -8.13 0.33
C LEU A 182 11.99 -9.55 -0.26
N ARG A 183 12.97 -10.32 0.23
CA ARG A 183 13.16 -11.72 -0.18
C ARG A 183 11.94 -12.57 0.11
N PHE A 184 11.39 -12.48 1.33
CA PHE A 184 10.17 -13.20 1.68
C PHE A 184 9.04 -12.93 0.69
N VAL A 185 8.78 -11.66 0.32
CA VAL A 185 7.71 -11.36 -0.63
C VAL A 185 7.99 -11.95 -2.02
N LYS A 186 9.19 -11.72 -2.55
CA LYS A 186 9.54 -12.11 -3.94
C LYS A 186 9.76 -13.62 -4.13
N GLU A 187 10.41 -14.25 -3.16
CA GLU A 187 10.93 -15.62 -3.28
C GLU A 187 10.04 -16.65 -2.58
N GLU A 188 9.17 -16.22 -1.66
CA GLU A 188 8.31 -17.15 -0.90
C GLU A 188 6.83 -16.83 -1.04
N LEU A 189 6.41 -15.59 -0.76
CA LEU A 189 4.99 -15.21 -0.69
C LEU A 189 4.33 -15.20 -2.06
N TYR A 190 4.90 -14.45 -3.01
CA TYR A 190 4.34 -14.35 -4.36
C TYR A 190 4.33 -15.70 -5.07
N PRO A 191 5.42 -16.51 -5.06
CA PRO A 191 5.38 -17.86 -5.60
C PRO A 191 4.33 -18.75 -4.92
N HIS A 192 4.15 -18.65 -3.60
CA HIS A 192 3.14 -19.41 -2.88
C HIS A 192 1.71 -19.06 -3.32
N TRP A 193 1.45 -17.78 -3.61
CA TRP A 193 0.17 -17.31 -4.13
C TRP A 193 0.03 -17.40 -5.66
N SER A 194 0.96 -18.04 -6.36
CA SER A 194 0.98 -18.08 -7.84
C SER A 194 0.98 -16.68 -8.49
N ILE A 195 1.66 -15.72 -7.86
CA ILE A 195 1.81 -14.35 -8.34
C ILE A 195 3.18 -14.20 -9.00
N ARG A 196 3.19 -13.67 -10.22
CA ARG A 196 4.41 -13.23 -10.90
C ARG A 196 4.75 -11.81 -10.48
N SER A 197 5.97 -11.60 -9.99
CA SER A 197 6.50 -10.25 -9.77
C SER A 197 6.64 -9.51 -11.11
N LEU A 198 6.10 -8.30 -11.20
CA LEU A 198 6.09 -7.47 -12.42
C LEU A 198 7.04 -6.29 -12.32
N ALA A 199 7.04 -5.57 -11.19
CA ALA A 199 7.80 -4.34 -11.04
C ALA A 199 8.18 -4.06 -9.57
N GLU A 200 9.22 -3.25 -9.40
CA GLU A 200 9.63 -2.70 -8.11
C GLU A 200 9.64 -1.18 -8.19
N TRP A 201 8.77 -0.55 -7.42
CA TRP A 201 8.68 0.89 -7.29
C TRP A 201 9.23 1.36 -5.95
N HIS A 202 9.58 2.63 -5.86
CA HIS A 202 10.18 3.21 -4.66
C HIS A 202 9.50 4.50 -4.27
N TRP A 203 9.00 4.55 -3.05
CA TRP A 203 8.48 5.77 -2.47
C TRP A 203 9.58 6.49 -1.70
N VAL A 204 10.02 7.62 -2.24
CA VAL A 204 11.01 8.52 -1.66
C VAL A 204 10.31 9.58 -0.83
N LYS A 205 10.79 9.75 0.40
CA LYS A 205 10.26 10.65 1.41
C LYS A 205 11.12 11.90 1.47
N VAL A 206 10.48 13.05 1.26
CA VAL A 206 11.11 14.37 1.32
C VAL A 206 10.47 15.24 2.40
N THR A 207 11.17 16.28 2.82
CA THR A 207 10.64 17.38 3.62
C THR A 207 9.81 18.32 2.72
N GLN A 208 9.11 19.27 3.34
CA GLN A 208 8.46 20.36 2.59
C GLN A 208 9.47 21.25 1.83
N SER A 209 10.74 21.26 2.25
CA SER A 209 11.84 21.92 1.55
C SER A 209 12.45 21.08 0.43
N GLY A 210 11.88 19.90 0.11
CA GLY A 210 12.37 19.01 -0.94
C GLY A 210 13.64 18.24 -0.58
N GLU A 211 14.08 18.26 0.68
CA GLU A 211 15.25 17.50 1.14
C GLU A 211 14.85 16.08 1.54
N PHE A 212 15.72 15.08 1.36
CA PHE A 212 15.41 13.74 1.85
C PHE A 212 15.27 13.72 3.38
N VAL A 213 14.25 13.01 3.89
CA VAL A 213 14.04 12.88 5.35
C VAL A 213 15.19 12.17 6.08
N PHE A 214 16.00 11.40 5.34
CA PHE A 214 17.28 10.88 5.76
C PHE A 214 18.28 11.00 4.60
N PRO A 215 19.59 11.22 4.85
CA PRO A 215 20.59 11.17 3.79
C PRO A 215 20.49 9.86 3.01
N ILE A 216 20.60 9.92 1.68
CA ILE A 216 20.46 8.71 0.85
C ILE A 216 21.53 7.65 1.21
N ASP A 217 22.73 8.11 1.53
CA ASP A 217 23.89 7.28 1.91
C ASP A 217 23.86 6.83 3.37
N SER A 218 22.81 7.16 4.13
CA SER A 218 22.65 6.71 5.50
C SER A 218 22.70 5.18 5.58
N VAL A 219 23.52 4.66 6.48
CA VAL A 219 23.78 3.22 6.64
C VAL A 219 22.55 2.47 7.14
N HIS A 220 21.80 3.05 8.09
CA HIS A 220 20.74 2.34 8.82
C HIS A 220 19.33 2.71 8.41
N LYS A 221 19.13 3.94 7.90
CA LYS A 221 17.82 4.45 7.52
C LYS A 221 17.89 4.98 6.10
N LYS A 222 17.01 4.49 5.23
CA LYS A 222 16.90 4.99 3.87
C LYS A 222 15.72 5.95 3.76
N PRO A 223 15.80 6.99 2.90
CA PRO A 223 14.69 7.91 2.68
C PRO A 223 13.61 7.30 1.78
N TYR A 224 13.58 5.98 1.59
CA TYR A 224 12.61 5.33 0.73
C TYR A 224 12.09 4.00 1.27
N GLU A 225 10.85 3.68 0.89
CA GLU A 225 10.21 2.37 1.04
C GLU A 225 10.01 1.71 -0.32
N ILE A 226 9.91 0.38 -0.35
CA ILE A 226 9.80 -0.42 -1.57
C ILE A 226 8.33 -0.81 -1.75
N LEU A 227 7.87 -0.79 -3.00
CA LEU A 227 6.57 -1.26 -3.40
C LEU A 227 6.74 -2.32 -4.47
N ILE A 228 6.32 -3.55 -4.18
CA ILE A 228 6.39 -4.65 -5.13
C ILE A 228 5.03 -4.79 -5.79
N LEU A 229 5.01 -4.89 -7.12
CA LEU A 229 3.81 -5.13 -7.90
C LEU A 229 3.91 -6.53 -8.49
N GLY A 230 2.86 -7.33 -8.34
CA GLY A 230 2.76 -8.66 -8.91
C GLY A 230 1.38 -8.90 -9.50
N ARG A 231 1.28 -9.88 -10.39
CA ARG A 231 0.01 -10.30 -11.00
C ARG A 231 -0.23 -11.78 -10.77
N LEU A 232 -1.45 -12.11 -10.35
CA LEU A 232 -1.89 -13.48 -10.22
C LEU A 232 -1.85 -14.17 -11.58
N ILE A 233 -1.19 -15.33 -11.66
CA ILE A 233 -1.14 -16.13 -12.88
C ILE A 233 -2.36 -17.04 -12.89
N SER A 234 -3.23 -16.87 -13.88
CA SER A 234 -4.29 -17.84 -14.17
C SER A 234 -3.70 -19.12 -14.77
N SER A 235 -4.29 -20.28 -14.48
CA SER A 235 -3.88 -21.56 -15.08
C SER A 235 -4.08 -21.61 -16.60
N ASP A 236 -4.96 -20.76 -17.14
CA ASP A 236 -5.15 -20.60 -18.58
C ASP A 236 -4.14 -19.60 -19.17
N ASN A 237 -3.00 -20.12 -19.62
CA ASN A 237 -1.94 -19.33 -20.29
C ASN A 237 -2.38 -18.61 -21.59
N SER A 238 -3.58 -18.92 -22.12
CA SER A 238 -4.13 -18.27 -23.32
C SER A 238 -4.60 -16.84 -23.04
N THR A 239 -5.29 -16.60 -21.93
CA THR A 239 -5.84 -15.27 -21.58
C THR A 239 -4.76 -14.33 -21.07
N ALA A 240 -3.75 -14.82 -20.36
CA ALA A 240 -2.64 -14.01 -19.84
C ALA A 240 -1.87 -13.29 -20.97
N ARG A 241 -1.69 -13.96 -22.12
CA ARG A 241 -1.01 -13.37 -23.30
C ARG A 241 -1.87 -12.36 -24.05
N GLU A 242 -3.19 -12.55 -24.06
CA GLU A 242 -4.14 -11.58 -24.62
C GLU A 242 -4.29 -10.34 -23.72
N LEU A 243 -4.25 -10.50 -22.40
CA LEU A 243 -4.37 -9.35 -21.49
C LEU A 243 -3.09 -8.51 -21.43
N GLU A 244 -1.91 -9.12 -21.61
CA GLU A 244 -0.63 -8.41 -21.78
C GLU A 244 -0.60 -7.54 -23.04
N THR A 245 -1.38 -7.86 -24.08
CA THR A 245 -1.47 -7.03 -25.29
C THR A 245 -2.52 -5.91 -25.18
N VAL A 246 -3.48 -6.05 -24.26
CA VAL A 246 -4.57 -5.07 -24.06
C VAL A 246 -4.25 -4.04 -22.96
N LEU A 247 -3.57 -4.45 -21.88
CA LEU A 247 -3.24 -3.54 -20.78
C LEU A 247 -1.88 -2.87 -21.00
N PRO A 248 -1.74 -1.58 -20.62
CA PRO A 248 -0.46 -0.89 -20.73
C PRO A 248 0.60 -1.60 -19.87
N PRO A 249 1.86 -1.67 -20.34
CA PRO A 249 2.94 -2.27 -19.56
C PRO A 249 3.15 -1.48 -18.28
N ILE A 250 3.32 -2.18 -17.16
CA ILE A 250 3.68 -1.57 -15.89
C ILE A 250 5.16 -1.19 -15.97
N PRO A 251 5.55 0.07 -15.70
CA PRO A 251 6.95 0.46 -15.64
C PRO A 251 7.70 -0.40 -14.64
N GLU A 252 8.82 -1.00 -15.06
CA GLU A 252 9.63 -1.89 -14.22
C GLU A 252 10.14 -1.17 -12.97
N HIS A 253 10.51 0.10 -13.13
CA HIS A 253 10.95 0.99 -12.07
C HIS A 253 10.17 2.30 -12.12
N LYS A 254 9.68 2.73 -10.96
CA LYS A 254 9.01 4.02 -10.81
C LYS A 254 9.33 4.62 -9.45
N VAL A 255 9.64 5.92 -9.45
CA VAL A 255 9.89 6.70 -8.24
C VAL A 255 8.64 7.51 -7.93
N ILE A 256 8.20 7.45 -6.68
CA ILE A 256 7.13 8.26 -6.12
C ILE A 256 7.76 9.19 -5.08
N VAL A 257 7.53 10.49 -5.17
CA VAL A 257 8.02 11.47 -4.18
C VAL A 257 6.84 12.08 -3.44
N SER A 258 6.90 12.09 -2.11
CA SER A 258 5.96 12.85 -1.30
C SER A 258 6.55 13.28 0.04
N VAL A 259 5.93 14.29 0.65
CA VAL A 259 6.11 14.57 2.07
C VAL A 259 5.34 13.50 2.85
N PRO A 260 5.97 12.78 3.80
CA PRO A 260 5.26 11.79 4.59
C PRO A 260 4.20 12.46 5.48
N SER A 261 3.09 11.78 5.69
CA SER A 261 2.07 12.21 6.66
C SER A 261 2.63 12.23 8.08
N SER A 262 2.04 13.06 8.95
CA SER A 262 2.27 12.98 10.39
C SER A 262 1.72 11.70 11.00
N LEU A 263 0.73 11.06 10.35
CA LEU A 263 0.23 9.75 10.73
C LEU A 263 1.23 8.66 10.34
N HIS A 264 1.61 7.84 11.32
CA HIS A 264 2.51 6.72 11.10
C HIS A 264 1.93 5.71 10.11
N SER A 265 2.82 5.10 9.32
CA SER A 265 2.50 4.07 8.32
C SER A 265 1.58 4.49 7.16
N HIS A 266 1.06 5.71 7.14
CA HIS A 266 0.26 6.24 6.05
C HIS A 266 1.08 6.32 4.76
N LYS A 267 0.61 5.63 3.73
CA LYS A 267 1.26 5.51 2.42
C LYS A 267 0.78 6.62 1.49
N PRO A 268 1.58 7.02 0.48
CA PRO A 268 1.16 8.03 -0.46
C PRO A 268 0.04 7.48 -1.37
N PRO A 269 -0.88 8.32 -1.82
CA PRO A 269 -1.85 7.92 -2.84
C PRO A 269 -1.13 7.59 -4.15
N LEU A 270 -1.48 6.46 -4.77
CA LEU A 270 -0.89 6.01 -6.04
C LEU A 270 -1.56 6.65 -7.28
N SER A 271 -2.70 7.32 -7.10
CA SER A 271 -3.50 7.97 -8.14
C SER A 271 -3.02 9.39 -8.51
N GLY A 272 -1.82 9.80 -8.10
CA GLY A 272 -1.18 11.08 -8.45
C GLY A 272 -1.72 12.32 -7.72
N HIS A 273 -2.83 12.21 -6.99
CA HIS A 273 -3.35 13.33 -6.19
C HIS A 273 -2.62 13.41 -4.85
N GLY A 274 -1.58 14.25 -4.76
CA GLY A 274 -0.79 14.46 -3.53
C GLY A 274 0.55 13.70 -3.46
N ALA A 275 0.85 12.88 -4.46
CA ALA A 275 2.17 12.29 -4.67
C ALA A 275 2.65 12.61 -6.08
N LEU A 276 3.88 13.10 -6.21
CA LEU A 276 4.50 13.34 -7.50
C LEU A 276 5.02 12.00 -8.02
N SER A 277 4.50 11.56 -9.16
CA SER A 277 4.96 10.36 -9.85
C SER A 277 5.20 10.68 -11.32
N GLU A 278 6.31 10.19 -11.88
CA GLU A 278 6.53 10.25 -13.33
C GLU A 278 5.53 9.30 -14.02
N LEU A 279 4.88 9.77 -15.08
CA LEU A 279 3.95 8.96 -15.88
C LEU A 279 4.73 7.94 -16.69
#